data_AF-A0A1B6FVX6-F1
#
_entry.id   AF-A0A1B6FVX6-F1
#
_cell.length_a   1.000
_cell.length_b   1.000
_cell.length_c   1.000
_cell.angle_alpha   90.00
_cell.angle_beta   90.00
_cell.angle_gamma   90.00
#
_symmetry.space_group_name_H-M   'P 1'
#
loop_
_entity.id
_entity.type
_entity.pdbx_description
1 polymer ?
#
loop_
_entity_poly.entity_id
_entity_poly.type
_entity_poly.pdbx_seq_one_letter_code
_entity_poly.pdbx_strand_id
1 'polypeptide(L)'
;HDTGKVLDSSPYVVALAVLLVFILSPMILCGNSLILTALYRFKRLRTPSNYLIISLASSDLGAGVFLPVGMYMELTSEHGLPSSLCLLPYCFGIFVCSASIIVMAAISVDRFTSLAQPLRYNNLITHNSMERYILMFWLYSGLVSLTPLVYSQCISRVPITTCAFLA
;
A
#
# COMPACT_ATOMS: atom_id res chain seq x y z
N HIS A 1 -16.57 16.41 -26.41
CA HIS A 1 -17.36 15.32 -26.99
C HIS A 1 -16.73 13.97 -26.59
N ASP A 2 -16.53 13.78 -25.29
CA ASP A 2 -16.03 12.54 -24.66
C ASP A 2 -16.58 12.41 -23.22
N THR A 3 -17.75 13.02 -22.97
CA THR A 3 -18.52 12.96 -21.72
C THR A 3 -19.22 11.60 -21.54
N GLY A 4 -18.58 10.52 -21.96
CA GLY A 4 -19.21 9.20 -22.14
C GLY A 4 -18.50 8.04 -21.45
N LYS A 5 -17.20 8.12 -21.13
CA LYS A 5 -16.47 6.92 -20.67
C LYS A 5 -16.46 6.68 -19.16
N VAL A 6 -16.64 7.71 -18.33
CA VAL A 6 -16.87 7.52 -16.88
C VAL A 6 -18.33 7.08 -16.62
N LEU A 7 -19.27 7.48 -17.48
CA LEU A 7 -20.67 7.03 -17.45
C LEU A 7 -20.96 5.78 -18.31
N ASP A 8 -19.93 5.13 -18.85
CA ASP A 8 -20.02 3.80 -19.52
C ASP A 8 -19.45 2.67 -18.65
N SER A 9 -19.04 2.94 -17.40
CA SER A 9 -19.04 1.87 -16.41
C SER A 9 -20.49 1.59 -16.04
N SER A 10 -21.06 0.52 -16.57
CA SER A 10 -22.42 0.10 -16.24
C SER A 10 -22.62 0.21 -14.72
N PRO A 11 -23.75 0.71 -14.20
CA PRO A 11 -23.95 0.94 -12.75
C PRO A 11 -23.62 -0.30 -11.89
N TYR A 12 -23.70 -1.48 -12.50
CA TYR A 12 -23.24 -2.75 -11.96
C TYR A 12 -21.74 -2.78 -11.56
N VAL A 13 -20.84 -2.17 -12.33
CA VAL A 13 -19.39 -2.13 -12.05
C VAL A 13 -19.10 -1.29 -10.81
N VAL A 14 -19.71 -0.10 -10.72
CA VAL A 14 -19.55 0.77 -9.55
C VAL A 14 -20.15 0.11 -8.31
N ALA A 15 -21.36 -0.46 -8.43
CA ALA A 15 -22.00 -1.20 -7.33
C ALA A 15 -21.16 -2.40 -6.87
N LEU A 16 -20.58 -3.15 -7.81
CA LEU A 16 -19.68 -4.26 -7.50
C LEU A 16 -18.41 -3.79 -6.80
N ALA A 17 -17.78 -2.71 -7.27
CA ALA A 17 -16.56 -2.16 -6.64
C ALA A 17 -16.83 -1.69 -5.21
N VAL A 18 -17.96 -0.98 -4.98
CA VAL A 18 -18.38 -0.55 -3.64
C VAL A 18 -18.62 -1.75 -2.73
N LEU A 19 -19.31 -2.79 -3.21
CA LEU A 19 -19.57 -4.01 -2.45
C LEU A 19 -18.25 -4.73 -2.11
N LEU A 20 -17.34 -4.87 -3.07
CA LEU A 20 -16.03 -5.47 -2.84
C LEU A 20 -15.23 -4.70 -1.79
N VAL A 21 -15.19 -3.37 -1.87
CA VAL A 21 -14.46 -2.54 -0.90
C VAL A 21 -15.09 -2.65 0.49
N PHE A 22 -16.42 -2.67 0.58
CA PHE A 22 -17.15 -2.83 1.83
C PHE A 22 -16.89 -4.19 2.51
N ILE A 23 -16.64 -5.25 1.74
CA ILE A 23 -16.32 -6.58 2.27
C ILE A 23 -14.82 -6.72 2.57
N LEU A 24 -13.96 -6.29 1.63
CA LEU A 24 -12.51 -6.49 1.71
C LEU A 24 -11.87 -5.60 2.76
N SER A 25 -12.29 -4.34 2.89
CA SER A 25 -11.73 -3.41 3.88
C SER A 25 -11.78 -3.97 5.31
N PRO A 26 -12.94 -4.37 5.86
CA PRO A 26 -12.99 -4.95 7.21
C PRO A 26 -12.26 -6.30 7.30
N MET A 27 -12.29 -7.12 6.24
CA MET A 27 -11.55 -8.39 6.24
C MET A 27 -10.04 -8.19 6.35
N ILE A 28 -9.49 -7.24 5.59
CA ILE A 28 -8.07 -6.86 5.62
C ILE A 28 -7.72 -6.29 7.00
N LEU A 29 -8.55 -5.40 7.54
CA LEU A 29 -8.33 -4.79 8.86
C LEU A 29 -8.32 -5.84 9.97
N CYS A 30 -9.34 -6.70 10.02
CA CYS A 30 -9.45 -7.76 11.01
C CYS A 30 -8.30 -8.77 10.89
N GLY A 31 -7.99 -9.23 9.67
CA GLY A 31 -6.94 -10.19 9.42
C GLY A 31 -5.55 -9.70 9.86
N ASN A 32 -5.17 -8.50 9.42
CA ASN A 32 -3.85 -7.94 9.75
C ASN A 32 -3.75 -7.51 11.23
N SER A 33 -4.85 -7.03 11.83
CA SER A 33 -4.89 -6.74 13.27
C SER A 33 -4.70 -8.00 14.10
N LEU A 34 -5.26 -9.14 13.67
CA LEU A 34 -5.08 -10.43 14.33
C LEU A 34 -3.62 -10.89 14.25
N ILE A 35 -2.96 -10.71 13.09
CA ILE A 35 -1.54 -11.02 12.92
C ILE A 35 -0.68 -10.20 13.90
N LEU A 36 -0.90 -8.88 13.93
CA LEU A 36 -0.21 -7.99 14.87
C LEU A 36 -0.46 -8.41 16.33
N THR A 37 -1.72 -8.66 16.69
CA THR A 37 -2.10 -9.09 18.04
C THR A 37 -1.42 -10.39 18.43
N ALA A 38 -1.36 -11.37 17.53
CA ALA A 38 -0.67 -12.64 17.77
C ALA A 38 0.83 -12.42 18.04
N LEU A 39 1.51 -11.61 17.23
CA LEU A 39 2.94 -11.31 17.40
C LEU A 39 3.22 -10.51 18.69
N TYR A 40 2.31 -9.63 19.09
CA TYR A 40 2.42 -8.91 20.35
C TYR A 40 2.19 -9.83 21.56
N ARG A 41 1.18 -10.71 21.49
CA ARG A 41 0.79 -11.59 22.60
C ARG A 41 1.82 -12.68 22.86
N PHE A 42 2.37 -13.29 21.81
CA PHE A 42 3.29 -14.41 21.94
C PHE A 42 4.75 -13.95 21.82
N LYS A 43 5.41 -13.74 22.97
CA LYS A 43 6.85 -13.38 23.02
C LYS A 43 7.75 -14.38 22.25
N ARG A 44 7.35 -15.65 22.17
CA ARG A 44 8.05 -16.69 21.39
C ARG A 44 8.13 -16.38 19.89
N LEU A 45 7.21 -15.57 19.36
CA LEU A 45 7.20 -15.13 17.96
C LEU A 45 7.93 -13.79 17.75
N ARG A 46 8.62 -13.20 18.74
CA ARG A 46 9.38 -11.96 18.53
C ARG A 46 10.80 -12.22 18.01
N THR A 47 10.89 -12.91 16.88
CA THR A 47 12.15 -13.12 16.17
C THR A 47 12.44 -11.95 15.23
N PRO A 48 13.72 -11.67 14.87
CA PRO A 48 14.07 -10.62 13.92
C PRO A 48 13.35 -10.77 12.57
N SER A 49 13.14 -11.99 12.07
CA SER A 49 12.40 -12.28 10.84
C SER A 49 10.94 -11.83 10.91
N ASN A 50 10.30 -11.94 12.09
CA ASN A 50 8.89 -11.60 12.25
C ASN A 50 8.63 -10.09 12.24
N TYR A 51 9.65 -9.24 12.31
CA TYR A 51 9.51 -7.80 12.06
C TYR A 51 9.09 -7.49 10.62
N LEU A 52 9.49 -8.32 9.64
CA LEU A 52 9.01 -8.18 8.26
C LEU A 52 7.50 -8.44 8.16
N ILE A 53 6.99 -9.41 8.92
CA ILE A 53 5.55 -9.71 8.99
C ILE A 53 4.79 -8.55 9.66
N ILE A 54 5.36 -7.95 10.71
CA ILE A 54 4.79 -6.75 11.34
C ILE A 54 4.71 -5.61 10.32
N SER A 55 5.79 -5.35 9.59
CA SER A 55 5.82 -4.32 8.55
C SER A 55 4.78 -4.56 7.45
N LEU A 56 4.62 -5.81 7.02
CA LEU A 56 3.61 -6.19 6.03
C LEU A 56 2.20 -5.93 6.55
N ALA A 57 1.90 -6.42 7.76
CA ALA A 57 0.60 -6.21 8.40
C ALA A 57 0.29 -4.71 8.59
N SER A 58 1.29 -3.90 8.94
CA SER A 58 1.11 -2.44 9.05
C SER A 58 0.81 -1.78 7.70
N SER A 59 1.47 -2.19 6.62
CA SER A 59 1.19 -1.72 5.25
C SER A 59 -0.25 -2.06 4.84
N ASP A 60 -0.65 -3.31 5.05
CA ASP A 60 -1.98 -3.81 4.67
C ASP A 60 -3.11 -3.20 5.52
N LEU A 61 -2.86 -2.89 6.80
CA LEU A 61 -3.80 -2.10 7.61
C LEU A 61 -4.02 -0.71 7.01
N GLY A 62 -2.94 -0.05 6.57
CA GLY A 62 -3.03 1.21 5.83
C GLY A 62 -3.88 1.05 4.57
N ALA A 63 -3.67 -0.01 3.80
CA ALA A 63 -4.48 -0.37 2.64
C ALA A 63 -5.96 -0.50 2.99
N GLY A 64 -6.28 -1.28 4.03
CA GLY A 64 -7.64 -1.54 4.49
C GLY A 64 -8.40 -0.28 4.86
N VAL A 65 -7.76 0.65 5.59
CA VAL A 65 -8.35 1.95 5.93
C VAL A 65 -8.52 2.83 4.70
N PHE A 66 -7.54 2.82 3.81
CA PHE A 66 -7.51 3.74 2.68
C PHE A 66 -8.39 3.29 1.51
N LEU A 67 -8.64 2.00 1.33
CA LEU A 67 -9.56 1.45 0.31
C LEU A 67 -10.92 2.18 0.24
N PRO A 68 -11.70 2.30 1.33
CA PRO A 68 -12.97 3.03 1.31
C PRO A 68 -12.80 4.55 1.16
N VAL A 69 -11.71 5.12 1.69
CA VAL A 69 -11.41 6.55 1.56
C VAL A 69 -11.09 6.89 0.10
N GLY A 70 -10.26 6.09 -0.56
CA GLY A 70 -9.95 6.22 -1.99
C GLY A 70 -11.21 6.15 -2.82
N MET A 71 -12.05 5.13 -2.62
CA MET A 71 -13.34 5.02 -3.32
C MET A 71 -14.23 6.25 -3.12
N TYR A 72 -14.30 6.79 -1.90
CA TYR A 72 -15.06 8.01 -1.62
C TYR A 72 -14.48 9.22 -2.36
N MET A 73 -13.16 9.38 -2.37
CA MET A 73 -12.46 10.47 -3.07
C MET A 73 -12.68 10.39 -4.58
N GLU A 74 -12.63 9.18 -5.16
CA GLU A 74 -12.89 8.95 -6.59
C GLU A 74 -14.34 9.33 -6.95
N LEU A 75 -15.33 8.89 -6.16
CA LEU A 75 -16.75 9.21 -6.38
C LEU A 75 -17.08 10.70 -6.17
N THR A 76 -16.33 11.38 -5.31
CA THR A 76 -16.56 12.80 -4.98
C THR A 76 -15.71 13.74 -5.84
N SER A 77 -14.78 13.20 -6.64
CA SER A 77 -13.81 13.98 -7.43
C SER A 77 -14.46 14.98 -8.39
N GLU A 78 -15.66 14.67 -8.91
CA GLU A 78 -16.41 15.56 -9.81
C GLU A 78 -17.09 16.74 -9.11
N HIS A 79 -17.23 16.72 -7.78
CA HIS A 79 -17.94 17.76 -7.01
C HIS A 79 -17.04 18.89 -6.51
N GLY A 80 -15.87 19.11 -7.12
CA GLY A 80 -14.96 20.21 -6.79
C GLY A 80 -13.96 19.91 -5.68
N LEU A 81 -13.53 18.65 -5.55
CA LEU A 81 -12.50 18.24 -4.60
C LEU A 81 -11.16 18.94 -4.91
N PRO A 82 -10.42 19.46 -3.91
CA PRO A 82 -9.12 20.08 -4.16
C PRO A 82 -8.17 19.06 -4.76
N SER A 83 -7.39 19.53 -5.71
CA SER A 83 -6.83 18.65 -6.73
C SER A 83 -5.65 17.80 -6.24
N SER A 84 -5.06 18.16 -5.10
CA SER A 84 -4.12 17.30 -4.37
C SER A 84 -4.78 16.03 -3.80
N LEU A 85 -6.09 16.06 -3.50
CA LEU A 85 -6.83 14.90 -2.99
C LEU A 85 -7.18 13.90 -4.09
N CYS A 86 -7.18 14.31 -5.37
CA CYS A 86 -7.41 13.40 -6.49
C CYS A 86 -6.21 12.49 -6.75
N LEU A 87 -4.98 12.98 -6.55
CA LEU A 87 -3.78 12.17 -6.76
C LEU A 87 -3.42 11.31 -5.53
N LEU A 88 -3.96 11.67 -4.36
CA LEU A 88 -3.67 11.01 -3.10
C LEU A 88 -3.99 9.50 -3.13
N PRO A 89 -5.13 9.03 -3.70
CA PRO A 89 -5.42 7.61 -3.77
C PRO A 89 -4.44 6.80 -4.60
N TYR A 90 -3.99 7.36 -5.71
CA TYR A 90 -3.00 6.73 -6.58
C TYR A 90 -1.63 6.68 -5.92
N CYS A 91 -1.19 7.78 -5.31
CA CYS A 91 0.09 7.81 -4.59
C CYS A 91 0.09 6.80 -3.44
N PHE A 92 -0.99 6.76 -2.65
CA PHE A 92 -1.11 5.83 -1.53
C PHE A 92 -1.21 4.37 -2.00
N GLY A 93 -1.95 4.10 -3.07
CA GLY A 93 -2.03 2.77 -3.68
C GLY A 93 -0.65 2.27 -4.11
N ILE A 94 0.12 3.10 -4.81
CA ILE A 94 1.49 2.77 -5.23
C ILE A 94 2.42 2.58 -4.01
N PHE A 95 2.29 3.43 -2.99
CA PHE A 95 3.05 3.34 -1.75
C PHE A 95 2.86 2.00 -1.07
N VAL A 96 1.61 1.61 -0.80
CA VAL A 96 1.28 0.36 -0.12
C VAL A 96 1.63 -0.85 -0.98
N CYS A 97 1.28 -0.86 -2.27
CA CYS A 97 1.60 -1.98 -3.15
C CYS A 97 3.11 -2.20 -3.28
N SER A 98 3.89 -1.12 -3.47
CA SER A 98 5.34 -1.23 -3.54
C SER A 98 5.94 -1.72 -2.22
N ALA A 99 5.45 -1.22 -1.08
CA ALA A 99 5.90 -1.67 0.24
C ALA A 99 5.61 -3.16 0.45
N SER A 100 4.38 -3.61 0.15
CA SER A 100 3.99 -5.01 0.32
C SER A 100 4.79 -5.94 -0.60
N ILE A 101 5.08 -5.56 -1.85
CA ILE A 101 5.92 -6.36 -2.77
C ILE A 101 7.35 -6.48 -2.24
N ILE A 102 7.97 -5.36 -1.84
CA ILE A 102 9.36 -5.36 -1.37
C ILE A 102 9.48 -6.15 -0.06
N VAL A 103 8.53 -5.97 0.86
CA VAL A 103 8.50 -6.72 2.12
C VAL A 103 8.26 -8.21 1.86
N MET A 104 7.36 -8.59 0.94
CA MET A 104 7.19 -10.00 0.56
C MET A 104 8.46 -10.59 -0.04
N ALA A 105 9.14 -9.88 -0.94
CA ALA A 105 10.41 -10.31 -1.49
C ALA A 105 11.48 -10.48 -0.40
N ALA A 106 11.52 -9.54 0.56
CA ALA A 106 12.43 -9.65 1.71
C ALA A 106 12.12 -10.86 2.60
N ILE A 107 10.84 -11.18 2.82
CA ILE A 107 10.43 -12.40 3.55
C ILE A 107 10.90 -13.66 2.81
N SER A 108 10.75 -13.70 1.48
CA SER A 108 11.24 -14.82 0.68
C SER A 108 12.76 -14.97 0.76
N VAL A 109 13.50 -13.86 0.67
CA VAL A 109 14.97 -13.85 0.77
C VAL A 109 15.45 -14.23 2.16
N ASP A 110 14.80 -13.73 3.22
CA ASP A 110 15.08 -14.12 4.62
C ASP A 110 14.92 -15.64 4.78
N ARG A 111 13.79 -16.18 4.31
CA ARG A 111 13.51 -17.62 4.41
C ARG A 111 14.51 -18.44 3.61
N PHE A 112 14.85 -18.01 2.40
CA PHE A 112 15.86 -18.67 1.58
C PHE A 112 17.23 -18.66 2.27
N THR A 113 17.65 -17.52 2.81
CA THR A 113 18.96 -17.37 3.48
C THR A 113 19.04 -18.22 4.74
N SER A 114 17.96 -18.29 5.52
CA SER A 114 17.87 -19.15 6.71
C SER A 114 18.03 -20.64 6.36
N LEU A 115 17.52 -21.07 5.21
CA LEU A 115 17.59 -22.47 4.77
C LEU A 115 18.94 -22.80 4.11
N ALA A 116 19.46 -21.90 3.28
CA ALA A 116 20.67 -22.15 2.50
C ALA A 116 21.97 -21.91 3.29
N GLN A 117 22.02 -20.92 4.19
CA GLN A 117 23.26 -20.49 4.84
C GLN A 117 23.08 -20.10 6.32
N PRO A 118 22.85 -21.07 7.22
CA PRO A 118 22.52 -20.80 8.62
C PRO A 118 23.61 -20.05 9.42
N LEU A 119 24.89 -20.31 9.13
CA LEU A 119 26.02 -19.65 9.80
C LEU A 119 26.13 -18.16 9.44
N ARG A 120 25.81 -17.80 8.19
CA ARG A 120 25.85 -16.42 7.71
C ARG A 120 24.59 -15.66 8.12
N TYR A 121 23.46 -16.35 8.20
CA TYR A 121 22.18 -15.83 8.67
C TYR A 121 22.27 -15.21 10.07
N ASN A 122 22.88 -15.92 11.03
CA ASN A 122 22.94 -15.47 12.42
C ASN A 122 23.77 -14.19 12.63
N ASN A 123 24.69 -13.88 11.70
CA ASN A 123 25.52 -12.67 11.76
C ASN A 123 24.89 -11.48 11.02
N LEU A 124 24.16 -11.74 9.92
CA LEU A 124 23.47 -10.69 9.16
C LEU A 124 22.15 -10.23 9.82
N ILE A 125 21.41 -11.16 10.39
CA ILE A 125 20.01 -10.96 10.78
C ILE A 125 19.92 -10.71 12.28
N THR A 126 20.08 -9.43 12.62
CA THR A 126 19.88 -8.91 13.98
C THR A 126 18.62 -8.03 14.03
N HIS A 127 18.09 -7.77 15.22
CA HIS A 127 16.95 -6.87 15.40
C HIS A 127 17.19 -5.48 14.79
N ASN A 128 18.37 -4.90 15.04
CA ASN A 128 18.73 -3.57 14.54
C ASN A 128 18.94 -3.55 13.02
N SER A 129 19.45 -4.64 12.43
CA SER A 129 19.57 -4.77 10.98
C SER A 129 18.19 -4.81 10.33
N MET A 130 17.25 -5.57 10.89
CA MET A 130 15.90 -5.73 10.36
C MET A 130 15.09 -4.43 10.40
N GLU A 131 15.16 -3.69 11.51
CA GLU A 131 14.52 -2.38 11.60
C GLU A 131 15.05 -1.42 10.53
N ARG A 132 16.36 -1.44 10.27
CA ARG A 132 16.98 -0.63 9.23
C ARG A 132 16.53 -1.04 7.82
N TYR A 133 16.43 -2.34 7.52
CA TYR A 133 15.93 -2.81 6.22
C TYR A 133 14.50 -2.38 6.00
N ILE A 134 13.64 -2.54 7.01
CA ILE A 134 12.25 -2.09 6.97
C ILE A 134 12.20 -0.60 6.67
N LEU A 135 12.91 0.24 7.43
CA LEU A 135 12.96 1.68 7.20
C LEU A 135 13.37 2.02 5.75
N MET A 136 14.40 1.36 5.22
CA MET A 136 14.84 1.56 3.83
C MET A 136 13.77 1.18 2.81
N PHE A 137 13.02 0.10 3.06
CA PHE A 137 11.90 -0.29 2.19
C PHE A 137 10.77 0.74 2.21
N TRP A 138 10.39 1.24 3.39
CA TRP A 138 9.39 2.30 3.52
C TRP A 138 9.81 3.58 2.81
N LEU A 139 11.08 3.99 2.95
CA LEU A 139 11.61 5.16 2.25
C LEU A 139 11.62 4.97 0.73
N TYR A 140 12.02 3.80 0.25
CA TYR A 140 12.01 3.49 -1.18
C TYR A 140 10.58 3.49 -1.74
N SER A 141 9.63 2.86 -1.05
CA SER A 141 8.21 2.90 -1.42
C SER A 141 7.65 4.31 -1.42
N GLY A 142 8.05 5.14 -0.46
CA GLY A 142 7.73 6.56 -0.39
C GLY A 142 8.29 7.35 -1.57
N LEU A 143 9.46 6.99 -2.07
CA LEU A 143 10.03 7.62 -3.25
C LEU A 143 9.26 7.21 -4.52
N VAL A 144 8.93 5.92 -4.66
CA VAL A 144 8.17 5.40 -5.80
C VAL A 144 6.76 5.96 -5.84
N SER A 145 6.12 6.20 -4.69
CA SER A 145 4.78 6.79 -4.63
C SER A 145 4.71 8.24 -5.10
N LEU A 146 5.84 8.95 -5.22
CA LEU A 146 5.91 10.29 -5.82
C LEU A 146 5.87 10.25 -7.36
N THR A 147 5.95 9.07 -7.99
CA THR A 147 5.95 8.95 -9.46
C THR A 147 4.76 9.66 -10.12
N PRO A 148 3.49 9.54 -9.65
CA PRO A 148 2.36 10.28 -10.22
C PRO A 148 2.49 11.81 -10.09
N LEU A 149 3.10 12.28 -8.99
CA LEU A 149 3.35 13.71 -8.77
C LEU A 149 4.40 14.24 -9.75
N VAL A 150 5.50 13.52 -9.91
CA VAL A 150 6.57 13.90 -10.86
C VAL A 150 6.08 13.81 -12.30
N TYR A 151 5.34 12.75 -12.63
CA TYR A 151 4.76 12.57 -13.96
C TYR A 151 3.77 13.70 -14.30
N SER A 152 2.91 14.07 -13.34
CA SER A 152 1.92 15.13 -13.56
C SER A 152 2.55 16.50 -13.79
N GLN A 153 3.58 16.85 -13.01
CA GLN A 153 4.23 18.15 -13.12
C GLN A 153 5.22 18.24 -14.30
N CYS A 154 6.02 17.21 -14.54
CA CYS A 154 7.10 17.26 -15.53
C CYS A 154 6.65 16.90 -16.95
N ILE A 155 5.76 15.91 -17.12
CA ILE A 155 5.43 15.39 -18.44
C ILE A 155 4.25 16.14 -19.08
N SER A 156 3.13 16.30 -18.36
CA SER A 156 1.93 16.82 -19.02
C SER A 156 1.79 18.34 -18.93
N ARG A 157 2.62 19.04 -18.12
CA ARG A 157 2.46 20.47 -17.79
C ARG A 157 1.02 20.86 -17.40
N VAL A 158 0.23 19.91 -16.90
CA VAL A 158 -1.13 20.15 -16.46
C VAL A 158 -1.03 20.60 -15.00
N PRO A 159 -1.56 21.78 -14.64
CA PRO A 159 -1.53 22.23 -13.27
C PRO A 159 -2.30 21.22 -12.40
N ILE A 160 -1.78 20.94 -11.20
CA ILE A 160 -2.39 19.99 -10.25
C ILE A 160 -3.87 20.29 -10.07
N THR A 161 -4.30 21.54 -10.27
CA THR A 161 -5.67 22.09 -10.19
C THR A 161 -6.76 21.33 -10.94
N THR A 162 -6.44 20.46 -11.89
CA THR A 162 -7.43 19.66 -12.61
C THR A 162 -7.26 18.18 -12.32
N CYS A 163 -8.32 17.52 -11.80
CA CYS A 163 -8.46 16.06 -11.79
C CYS A 163 -8.43 15.44 -13.20
N ALA A 164 -8.34 16.28 -14.25
CA ALA A 164 -8.32 15.93 -15.67
C ALA A 164 -7.17 15.02 -16.12
N PHE A 165 -6.24 14.64 -15.23
CA PHE A 165 -5.29 13.57 -15.54
C PHE A 165 -5.96 12.20 -15.74
N LEU A 166 -7.25 12.08 -15.41
CA LEU A 166 -8.04 10.84 -15.47
C LEU A 166 -9.41 11.03 -16.16
N ALA A 167 -9.58 12.06 -17.01
CA ALA A 167 -10.75 12.24 -17.87
C ALA A 167 -10.39 12.07 -19.35
#